data_AF-A0A0Q8S0N2-F1
#
_entry.id   AF-A0A0Q8S0N2-F1
#
_cell.length_a   1.000
_cell.length_b   1.000
_cell.length_c   1.000
_cell.angle_alpha   90.00
_cell.angle_beta   90.00
_cell.angle_gamma   90.00
#
_symmetry.space_group_name_H-M   'P 1'
#
loop_
_entity.id
_entity.type
_entity.pdbx_description
1 polymer ?
#
loop_
_entity_poly.entity_id
_entity_poly.type
_entity_poly.pdbx_seq_one_letter_code
_entity_poly.pdbx_strand_id
1 'polypeptide(L)'
;MHRAIISCVILAVLSGCTTIQLVSKYDETTDKEASAIQKKLSEFFVKQQAASTDSERSFARSQPFFQDVTASLNALQVRAGGIYKNSLTVEQLHLAEDNLAYLALLHKSCITGNLSDIQRKAVRAQGVDTSLDCRVQYGASADLTGRGGQTLNAALIPPVSAIFDQTFGAVIALELAKKRGEGDKK
;
A
#
# COMPACT_ATOMS: atom_id res chain seq x y z
N MET A 1 53.41 -2.15 -32.72
CA MET A 1 52.82 -1.65 -31.45
C MET A 1 51.49 -0.92 -31.63
N HIS A 2 51.25 -0.16 -32.72
CA HIS A 2 49.95 0.52 -32.94
C HIS A 2 48.72 -0.41 -33.11
N ARG A 3 48.89 -1.61 -33.68
CA ARG A 3 47.80 -2.58 -33.83
C ARG A 3 47.27 -3.16 -32.50
N ALA A 4 48.13 -3.28 -31.49
CA ALA A 4 47.75 -3.76 -30.16
C ALA A 4 46.98 -2.70 -29.36
N ILE A 5 47.33 -1.41 -29.55
CA ILE A 5 46.66 -0.28 -28.89
C ILE A 5 45.23 -0.12 -29.43
N ILE A 6 45.04 -0.22 -30.75
CA ILE A 6 43.71 -0.13 -31.39
C ILE A 6 42.80 -1.29 -30.92
N SER A 7 43.34 -2.49 -30.74
CA SER A 7 42.56 -3.65 -30.27
C SER A 7 42.14 -3.53 -28.81
N CYS A 8 42.89 -2.80 -27.97
CA CYS A 8 42.58 -2.63 -26.56
C CYS A 8 41.52 -1.54 -26.32
N VAL A 9 41.51 -0.49 -27.14
CA VAL A 9 40.51 0.59 -27.10
C VAL A 9 39.12 0.08 -27.52
N ILE A 10 39.05 -0.84 -28.50
CA ILE A 10 37.77 -1.40 -28.96
C ILE A 10 37.11 -2.29 -27.89
N LEU A 11 37.90 -3.00 -27.06
CA LEU A 11 37.34 -3.81 -25.96
C LEU A 11 36.78 -2.95 -24.82
N ALA A 12 37.38 -1.79 -24.53
CA ALA A 12 36.94 -0.91 -23.45
C ALA A 12 35.60 -0.20 -23.75
N VAL A 13 35.31 0.05 -25.03
CA VAL A 13 34.05 0.70 -25.45
C VAL A 13 32.84 -0.26 -25.36
N LEU A 14 33.07 -1.57 -25.49
CA LEU A 14 31.99 -2.58 -25.44
C LEU A 14 31.53 -2.90 -24.01
N SER A 15 32.33 -2.60 -22.98
CA SER A 15 31.96 -2.78 -21.56
C SER A 15 31.13 -1.63 -20.96
N GLY A 16 30.89 -0.54 -21.69
CA GLY A 16 30.26 0.69 -21.17
C GLY A 16 28.75 0.84 -21.39
N CYS A 17 28.11 -0.04 -22.15
CA CYS A 17 26.70 0.13 -22.57
C CYS A 17 25.70 -0.76 -21.81
N THR A 18 26.03 -1.29 -20.64
CA THR A 18 25.03 -1.91 -19.77
C THR A 18 24.50 -0.85 -18.81
N THR A 19 23.42 -0.17 -19.17
CA THR A 19 22.71 0.73 -18.27
C THR A 19 22.28 -0.07 -17.04
N ILE A 20 22.89 0.20 -15.89
CA ILE A 20 22.53 -0.47 -14.64
C ILE A 20 21.18 0.12 -14.20
N GLN A 21 20.10 -0.55 -14.58
CA GLN A 21 18.78 -0.20 -14.08
C GLN A 21 18.75 -0.49 -12.58
N LEU A 22 18.66 0.49 -11.69
CA LEU A 22 18.60 0.25 -10.23
C LEU A 22 17.16 0.20 -9.71
N VAL A 23 16.24 0.85 -10.43
CA VAL A 23 14.81 0.91 -10.11
C VAL A 23 13.96 0.56 -11.33
N SER A 24 12.70 0.20 -11.12
CA SER A 24 11.78 -0.04 -12.23
C SER A 24 11.61 1.21 -13.09
N LYS A 25 11.21 1.02 -14.35
CA LYS A 25 10.68 2.12 -15.16
C LYS A 25 9.35 2.59 -14.55
N TYR A 26 8.98 3.82 -14.90
CA TYR A 26 7.66 4.37 -14.60
C TYR A 26 6.56 3.48 -15.16
N ASP A 27 5.54 3.20 -14.36
CA ASP A 27 4.33 2.51 -14.80
C ASP A 27 3.10 3.40 -14.55
N GLU A 28 2.53 3.92 -15.64
CA GLU A 28 1.39 4.85 -15.58
C GLU A 28 0.15 4.24 -14.91
N THR A 29 -0.05 2.93 -15.04
CA THR A 29 -1.18 2.28 -14.38
C THR A 29 -0.98 2.20 -12.88
N THR A 30 0.23 1.89 -12.39
CA THR A 30 0.56 1.92 -10.96
C THR A 30 0.29 3.30 -10.37
N ASP A 31 0.73 4.37 -11.05
CA ASP A 31 0.48 5.76 -10.63
C ASP A 31 -1.04 6.09 -10.54
N LYS A 32 -1.79 5.74 -11.60
CA LYS A 32 -3.24 5.96 -11.66
C LYS A 32 -4.00 5.16 -10.60
N GLU A 33 -3.68 3.88 -10.42
CA GLU A 33 -4.35 3.01 -9.46
C GLU A 33 -4.03 3.43 -8.03
N ALA A 34 -2.77 3.76 -7.72
CA ALA A 34 -2.38 4.30 -6.41
C ALA A 34 -3.13 5.60 -6.09
N SER A 35 -3.21 6.52 -7.06
CA SER A 35 -3.96 7.77 -6.92
C SER A 35 -5.47 7.53 -6.72
N ALA A 36 -6.03 6.55 -7.41
CA ALA A 36 -7.44 6.18 -7.26
C ALA A 36 -7.74 5.60 -5.87
N ILE A 37 -6.86 4.74 -5.34
CA ILE A 37 -7.01 4.20 -4.00
C ILE A 37 -6.86 5.30 -2.95
N GLN A 38 -5.88 6.19 -3.09
CA GLN A 38 -5.72 7.35 -2.20
C GLN A 38 -7.00 8.18 -2.15
N LYS A 39 -7.57 8.51 -3.32
CA LYS A 39 -8.81 9.27 -3.39
C LYS A 39 -9.97 8.57 -2.67
N LYS A 40 -10.14 7.25 -2.87
CA LYS A 40 -11.17 6.45 -2.19
C LYS A 40 -11.02 6.52 -0.66
N LEU A 41 -9.79 6.43 -0.15
CA LEU A 41 -9.48 6.56 1.27
C LEU A 41 -9.83 7.97 1.80
N SER A 42 -9.42 9.02 1.10
CA SER A 42 -9.77 10.40 1.49
C SER A 42 -11.27 10.62 1.51
N GLU A 43 -12.00 10.15 0.49
CA GLU A 43 -13.47 10.21 0.44
C GLU A 43 -14.11 9.43 1.60
N PHE A 44 -13.56 8.27 1.96
CA PHE A 44 -14.03 7.50 3.11
C PHE A 44 -13.88 8.28 4.42
N PHE A 45 -12.70 8.84 4.70
CA PHE A 45 -12.48 9.59 5.95
C PHE A 45 -13.33 10.86 6.03
N VAL A 46 -13.52 11.58 4.92
CA VAL A 46 -14.45 12.72 4.85
C VAL A 46 -15.88 12.28 5.20
N LYS A 47 -16.35 11.16 4.65
CA LYS A 47 -17.68 10.62 4.96
C LYS A 47 -17.81 10.21 6.42
N GLN A 48 -16.79 9.54 6.99
CA GLN A 48 -16.79 9.16 8.41
C GLN A 48 -16.83 10.38 9.33
N GLN A 49 -16.17 11.47 8.96
CA GLN A 49 -16.11 12.69 9.75
C GLN A 49 -17.39 13.53 9.63
N ALA A 50 -18.06 13.48 8.48
CA ALA A 50 -19.35 14.15 8.24
C ALA A 50 -20.57 13.38 8.77
N ALA A 51 -20.40 12.10 9.14
CA ALA A 51 -21.48 11.26 9.65
C ALA A 51 -22.13 11.88 10.91
N SER A 52 -23.45 12.03 10.87
CA SER A 52 -24.22 12.67 11.95
C SER A 52 -24.65 11.67 13.02
N THR A 53 -24.55 10.37 12.73
CA THR A 53 -24.95 9.30 13.65
C THR A 53 -23.87 8.22 13.77
N ASP A 54 -23.90 7.48 14.88
CA ASP A 54 -23.02 6.34 15.08
C ASP A 54 -23.28 5.19 14.10
N SER A 55 -24.55 4.98 13.71
CA SER A 55 -24.90 3.92 12.74
C SER A 55 -24.29 4.17 11.36
N GLU A 56 -24.18 5.43 10.93
CA GLU A 56 -23.49 5.84 9.70
C GLU A 56 -21.98 5.56 9.76
N ARG A 57 -21.38 5.63 10.96
CA ARG A 57 -19.97 5.28 11.21
C ARG A 57 -19.75 3.82 11.53
N SER A 58 -20.76 2.96 11.46
CA SER A 58 -20.60 1.54 11.77
C SER A 58 -19.70 0.83 10.75
N PHE A 59 -18.98 -0.19 11.21
CA PHE A 59 -18.17 -1.02 10.32
C PHE A 59 -19.03 -1.71 9.26
N ALA A 60 -20.20 -2.22 9.65
CA ALA A 60 -21.14 -2.87 8.72
C ALA A 60 -21.52 -1.94 7.57
N ARG A 61 -21.75 -0.65 7.83
CA ARG A 61 -22.02 0.34 6.79
C ARG A 61 -20.83 0.59 5.87
N SER A 62 -19.63 0.44 6.42
CA SER A 62 -18.34 0.65 5.74
C SER A 62 -17.78 -0.62 5.09
N GLN A 63 -18.40 -1.78 5.30
CA GLN A 63 -17.90 -3.06 4.81
C GLN A 63 -17.66 -3.08 3.29
N PRO A 64 -18.56 -2.55 2.43
CA PRO A 64 -18.31 -2.52 0.99
C PRO A 64 -17.07 -1.71 0.61
N PHE A 65 -16.77 -0.64 1.37
CA PHE A 65 -15.55 0.14 1.16
C PHE A 65 -14.29 -0.70 1.43
N PHE A 66 -14.24 -1.42 2.54
CA PHE A 66 -13.09 -2.28 2.84
C PHE A 66 -12.90 -3.39 1.82
N GLN A 67 -14.00 -3.98 1.32
CA GLN A 67 -13.95 -4.99 0.25
C GLN A 67 -13.40 -4.41 -1.05
N ASP A 68 -13.89 -3.24 -1.48
CA ASP A 68 -13.45 -2.58 -2.71
C ASP A 68 -11.98 -2.13 -2.64
N VAL A 69 -11.55 -1.51 -1.54
CA VAL A 69 -10.16 -1.07 -1.39
C VAL A 69 -9.21 -2.26 -1.27
N THR A 70 -9.59 -3.33 -0.56
CA THR A 70 -8.78 -4.56 -0.48
C THR A 70 -8.60 -5.18 -1.86
N ALA A 71 -9.68 -5.30 -2.64
CA ALA A 71 -9.60 -5.82 -4.00
C ALA A 71 -8.72 -4.95 -4.91
N SER A 72 -8.86 -3.62 -4.84
CA SER A 72 -8.05 -2.66 -5.59
C SER A 72 -6.57 -2.77 -5.21
N LEU A 73 -6.26 -2.87 -3.92
CA LEU A 73 -4.89 -2.97 -3.42
C LEU A 73 -4.23 -4.29 -3.83
N ASN A 74 -4.95 -5.41 -3.73
CA ASN A 74 -4.44 -6.71 -4.15
C ASN A 74 -4.12 -6.74 -5.65
N ALA A 75 -4.98 -6.15 -6.48
CA ALA A 75 -4.72 -6.04 -7.92
C ALA A 75 -3.45 -5.21 -8.20
N LEU A 76 -3.31 -4.07 -7.52
CA LEU A 76 -2.14 -3.21 -7.65
C LEU A 76 -0.85 -3.90 -7.16
N GLN A 77 -0.91 -4.65 -6.05
CA GLN A 77 0.22 -5.44 -5.55
C GLN A 77 0.67 -6.52 -6.55
N VAL A 78 -0.27 -7.27 -7.14
CA VAL A 78 0.04 -8.28 -8.18
C VAL A 78 0.73 -7.63 -9.38
N ARG A 79 0.20 -6.50 -9.85
CA ARG A 79 0.81 -5.74 -10.95
C ARG A 79 2.21 -5.27 -10.59
N ALA A 80 2.34 -4.56 -9.47
CA ALA A 80 3.61 -3.99 -9.04
C ALA A 80 4.68 -5.06 -8.79
N GLY A 81 4.29 -6.22 -8.26
CA GLY A 81 5.16 -7.38 -8.04
C GLY A 81 5.66 -8.04 -9.32
N GLY A 82 4.91 -7.92 -10.43
CA GLY A 82 5.33 -8.39 -11.75
C GLY A 82 6.34 -7.46 -12.44
N ILE A 83 6.55 -6.24 -11.94
CA ILE A 83 7.45 -5.26 -12.56
C ILE A 83 8.87 -5.46 -12.02
N TYR A 84 9.82 -5.68 -12.94
CA TYR A 84 11.24 -5.83 -12.61
C TYR A 84 11.79 -4.60 -11.86
N LYS A 85 12.51 -4.85 -10.76
CA LYS A 85 13.13 -3.83 -9.88
C LYS A 85 12.14 -2.85 -9.25
N ASN A 86 10.91 -3.29 -8.98
CA ASN A 86 9.86 -2.49 -8.36
C ASN A 86 9.68 -2.75 -6.85
N SER A 87 10.69 -3.30 -6.18
CA SER A 87 10.60 -3.75 -4.78
C SER A 87 10.19 -2.64 -3.81
N LEU A 88 10.65 -1.39 -4.05
CA LEU A 88 10.27 -0.24 -3.22
C LEU A 88 8.76 0.05 -3.29
N THR A 89 8.18 0.04 -4.50
CA THR A 89 6.72 0.22 -4.65
C THR A 89 5.97 -0.92 -3.99
N VAL A 90 6.43 -2.17 -4.19
CA VAL A 90 5.82 -3.35 -3.54
C VAL A 90 5.85 -3.24 -2.02
N GLU A 91 6.95 -2.79 -1.44
CA GLU A 91 7.06 -2.58 0.02
C GLU A 91 6.09 -1.53 0.54
N GLN A 92 5.93 -0.40 -0.17
CA GLN A 92 4.94 0.62 0.19
C GLN A 92 3.50 0.08 0.08
N LEU A 93 3.21 -0.77 -0.90
CA LEU A 93 1.89 -1.39 -1.04
C LEU A 93 1.61 -2.42 0.06
N HIS A 94 2.62 -3.13 0.56
CA HIS A 94 2.46 -3.98 1.76
C HIS A 94 2.25 -3.14 3.02
N LEU A 95 2.92 -2.00 3.14
CA LEU A 95 2.63 -1.06 4.24
C LEU A 95 1.19 -0.53 4.15
N ALA A 96 0.70 -0.23 2.95
CA ALA A 96 -0.68 0.18 2.73
C ALA A 96 -1.68 -0.91 3.15
N GLU A 97 -1.37 -2.18 2.89
CA GLU A 97 -2.18 -3.33 3.30
C GLU A 97 -2.20 -3.50 4.83
N ASP A 98 -1.03 -3.42 5.47
CA ASP A 98 -0.91 -3.45 6.94
C ASP A 98 -1.73 -2.31 7.58
N ASN A 99 -1.69 -1.11 6.99
CA ASN A 99 -2.45 0.06 7.44
C ASN A 99 -3.97 -0.11 7.23
N LEU A 100 -4.39 -0.73 6.11
CA LEU A 100 -5.79 -1.02 5.83
C LEU A 100 -6.35 -2.07 6.80
N ALA A 101 -5.58 -3.12 7.10
CA ALA A 101 -5.92 -4.09 8.14
C ALA A 101 -6.01 -3.44 9.51
N TYR A 102 -5.04 -2.58 9.86
CA TYR A 102 -5.08 -1.81 11.09
C TYR A 102 -6.37 -0.99 11.21
N LEU A 103 -6.74 -0.24 10.15
CA LEU A 103 -7.99 0.54 10.13
C LEU A 103 -9.22 -0.36 10.32
N ALA A 104 -9.32 -1.47 9.59
CA ALA A 104 -10.46 -2.38 9.68
C ALA A 104 -10.60 -3.00 11.08
N LEU A 105 -9.48 -3.44 11.67
CA LEU A 105 -9.44 -4.02 13.01
C LEU A 105 -9.73 -2.96 14.09
N LEU A 106 -9.20 -1.76 13.94
CA LEU A 106 -9.46 -0.63 14.84
C LEU A 106 -10.95 -0.25 14.82
N HIS A 107 -11.55 -0.16 13.63
CA HIS A 107 -12.97 0.17 13.45
C HIS A 107 -13.88 -0.87 14.10
N LYS A 108 -13.54 -2.17 14.01
CA LYS A 108 -14.22 -3.25 14.73
C LYS A 108 -13.85 -3.36 16.22
N SER A 109 -12.91 -2.53 16.69
CA SER A 109 -12.26 -2.62 18.00
C SER A 109 -11.76 -4.03 18.33
N CYS A 110 -11.11 -4.67 17.37
CA CYS A 110 -10.47 -5.99 17.48
C CYS A 110 -9.01 -5.91 17.99
N ILE A 111 -8.49 -4.71 18.14
CA ILE A 111 -7.13 -4.40 18.58
C ILE A 111 -7.16 -3.21 19.54
N THR A 112 -6.17 -3.14 20.43
CA THR A 112 -6.05 -2.10 21.46
C THR A 112 -4.93 -1.10 21.20
N GLY A 113 -4.15 -1.30 20.13
CA GLY A 113 -3.04 -0.46 19.74
C GLY A 113 -2.52 -0.83 18.35
N ASN A 114 -1.29 -0.44 18.04
CA ASN A 114 -0.65 -0.78 16.78
C ASN A 114 -0.56 -2.30 16.59
N LEU A 115 -0.60 -2.76 15.33
CA LEU A 115 -0.37 -4.17 15.02
C LEU A 115 1.03 -4.60 15.51
N SER A 116 1.12 -5.74 16.16
CA SER A 116 2.38 -6.42 16.43
C SER A 116 2.94 -7.06 15.16
N ASP A 117 4.21 -7.51 15.20
CA ASP A 117 4.81 -8.24 14.08
C ASP A 117 4.06 -9.54 13.74
N ILE A 118 3.51 -10.21 14.76
CA ILE A 118 2.72 -11.42 14.58
C ILE A 118 1.43 -11.10 13.82
N GLN A 119 0.75 -10.02 14.21
CA GLN A 119 -0.49 -9.60 13.54
C GLN A 119 -0.23 -9.14 12.10
N ARG A 120 0.84 -8.37 11.85
CA ARG A 120 1.24 -8.01 10.47
C ARG A 120 1.53 -9.24 9.61
N LYS A 121 2.23 -10.24 10.15
CA LYS A 121 2.48 -11.50 9.42
C LYS A 121 1.18 -12.23 9.09
N ALA A 122 0.22 -12.25 10.02
CA ALA A 122 -1.10 -12.85 9.79
C ALA A 122 -1.85 -12.10 8.68
N VAL A 123 -1.87 -10.76 8.71
CA VAL A 123 -2.43 -9.93 7.64
C VAL A 123 -1.78 -10.23 6.30
N ARG A 124 -0.45 -10.26 6.20
CA ARG A 124 0.23 -10.56 4.93
C ARG A 124 -0.02 -11.97 4.39
N ALA A 125 -0.35 -12.92 5.27
CA ALA A 125 -0.63 -14.29 4.88
C ALA A 125 -2.10 -14.49 4.46
N GLN A 126 -3.04 -13.75 5.06
CA GLN A 126 -4.48 -13.98 4.90
C GLN A 126 -5.22 -12.82 4.21
N GLY A 127 -4.59 -11.66 4.09
CA GLY A 127 -5.17 -10.39 3.66
C GLY A 127 -5.90 -9.66 4.79
N VAL A 128 -6.62 -8.60 4.40
CA VAL A 128 -7.44 -7.77 5.29
C VAL A 128 -8.76 -8.45 5.64
N ASP A 129 -9.09 -8.54 6.93
CA ASP A 129 -10.38 -9.08 7.38
C ASP A 129 -11.53 -8.09 7.17
N THR A 130 -12.25 -8.26 6.07
CA THR A 130 -13.44 -7.47 5.72
C THR A 130 -14.75 -8.04 6.28
N SER A 131 -14.70 -9.12 7.07
CA SER A 131 -15.88 -9.68 7.74
C SER A 131 -16.33 -8.80 8.91
N LEU A 132 -17.54 -9.07 9.41
CA LEU A 132 -18.11 -8.39 10.58
C LEU A 132 -17.54 -8.90 11.91
N ASP A 133 -16.64 -9.88 11.88
CA ASP A 133 -16.07 -10.52 13.06
C ASP A 133 -14.60 -10.10 13.25
N CYS A 134 -14.07 -10.34 14.44
CA CYS A 134 -12.64 -10.34 14.71
C CYS A 134 -12.13 -11.77 14.60
N ARG A 135 -11.03 -11.97 13.86
CA ARG A 135 -10.41 -13.28 13.69
C ARG A 135 -8.90 -13.19 13.87
N VAL A 136 -8.34 -13.98 14.79
CA VAL A 136 -6.90 -13.95 15.12
C VAL A 136 -6.05 -14.29 13.91
N GLN A 137 -6.53 -15.21 13.06
CA GLN A 137 -5.83 -15.58 11.82
C GLN A 137 -5.65 -14.41 10.84
N TYR A 138 -6.44 -13.33 10.97
CA TYR A 138 -6.31 -12.11 10.19
C TYR A 138 -5.74 -10.93 11.01
N GLY A 139 -5.10 -11.20 12.15
CA GLY A 139 -4.43 -10.20 12.96
C GLY A 139 -5.25 -9.55 14.08
N ALA A 140 -6.47 -10.04 14.38
CA ALA A 140 -7.19 -9.60 15.58
C ALA A 140 -6.50 -10.08 16.87
N SER A 141 -6.78 -9.42 17.99
CA SER A 141 -6.24 -9.80 19.30
C SER A 141 -6.95 -11.01 19.91
N ALA A 142 -8.21 -11.24 19.52
CA ALA A 142 -9.04 -12.37 19.93
C ALA A 142 -10.13 -12.61 18.87
N ASP A 143 -10.67 -13.82 18.85
CA ASP A 143 -11.84 -14.15 18.03
C ASP A 143 -13.10 -13.60 18.71
N LEU A 144 -13.83 -12.73 18.02
CA LEU A 144 -15.05 -12.09 18.50
C LEU A 144 -16.07 -11.99 17.37
N THR A 145 -17.34 -12.24 17.66
CA THR A 145 -18.40 -12.17 16.65
C THR A 145 -19.22 -10.89 16.76
N GLY A 146 -19.92 -10.51 15.68
CA GLY A 146 -20.93 -9.45 15.70
C GLY A 146 -20.38 -8.03 15.90
N ARG A 147 -19.19 -7.75 15.37
CA ARG A 147 -18.48 -6.47 15.52
C ARG A 147 -18.85 -5.44 14.46
N GLY A 148 -19.78 -5.76 13.57
CA GLY A 148 -20.27 -4.85 12.53
C GLY A 148 -20.88 -3.55 13.05
N GLY A 149 -21.44 -3.55 14.26
CA GLY A 149 -22.03 -2.35 14.89
C GLY A 149 -21.01 -1.39 15.50
N GLN A 150 -19.73 -1.75 15.57
CA GLN A 150 -18.69 -0.90 16.14
C GLN A 150 -18.41 0.29 15.23
N THR A 151 -18.06 1.42 15.84
CA THR A 151 -17.87 2.69 15.15
C THR A 151 -16.42 3.15 15.22
N LEU A 152 -15.99 3.86 14.17
CA LEU A 152 -14.68 4.46 14.17
C LEU A 152 -14.69 5.69 15.08
N ASN A 153 -13.78 5.73 16.05
CA ASN A 153 -13.63 6.91 16.91
C ASN A 153 -13.20 8.11 16.05
N ALA A 154 -14.02 9.16 16.03
CA ALA A 154 -13.78 10.35 15.21
C ALA A 154 -12.45 11.05 15.53
N ALA A 155 -11.98 10.96 16.79
CA ALA A 155 -10.68 11.51 17.19
C ALA A 155 -9.49 10.79 16.54
N LEU A 156 -9.68 9.52 16.12
CA LEU A 156 -8.65 8.73 15.43
C LEU A 156 -8.67 8.93 13.91
N ILE A 157 -9.70 9.57 13.35
CA ILE A 157 -9.81 9.76 11.89
C ILE A 157 -8.62 10.55 11.33
N PRO A 158 -8.27 11.76 11.83
CA PRO A 158 -7.17 12.53 11.27
C PRO A 158 -5.81 11.80 11.29
N PRO A 159 -5.33 11.24 12.43
CA PRO A 159 -4.03 10.56 12.44
C PRO A 159 -4.03 9.30 11.57
N VAL A 160 -5.13 8.57 11.48
CA VAL A 160 -5.21 7.38 10.62
C VAL A 160 -5.24 7.77 9.14
N SER A 161 -5.97 8.82 8.76
CA SER A 161 -5.97 9.36 7.38
C SER A 161 -4.57 9.76 6.93
N ALA A 162 -3.82 10.45 7.80
CA ALA A 162 -2.47 10.92 7.49
C ALA A 162 -1.50 9.78 7.14
N ILE A 163 -1.66 8.60 7.77
CA ILE A 163 -0.85 7.41 7.48
C ILE A 163 -1.07 6.95 6.03
N PHE A 164 -2.32 6.97 5.54
CA PHE A 164 -2.62 6.60 4.16
C PHE A 164 -2.12 7.64 3.16
N ASP A 165 -2.29 8.93 3.45
CA ASP A 165 -1.77 10.00 2.61
C ASP A 165 -0.25 9.93 2.47
N GLN A 166 0.46 9.62 3.55
CA GLN A 166 1.90 9.38 3.53
C GLN A 166 2.26 8.16 2.67
N THR A 167 1.56 7.03 2.87
CA THR A 167 1.90 5.76 2.19
C THR A 167 1.65 5.85 0.69
N PHE A 168 0.48 6.33 0.25
CA PHE A 168 0.18 6.48 -1.17
C PHE A 168 0.92 7.67 -1.80
N GLY A 169 1.13 8.75 -1.05
CA GLY A 169 1.99 9.85 -1.48
C GLY A 169 3.42 9.38 -1.80
N ALA A 170 3.98 8.44 -1.01
CA ALA A 170 5.27 7.84 -1.30
C ALA A 170 5.25 7.00 -2.59
N VAL A 171 4.21 6.19 -2.82
CA VAL A 171 4.05 5.42 -4.07
C VAL A 171 4.01 6.36 -5.29
N ILE A 172 3.16 7.39 -5.23
CA ILE A 172 3.00 8.36 -6.33
C ILE A 172 4.30 9.14 -6.56
N ALA A 173 4.96 9.59 -5.49
CA ALA A 173 6.25 10.28 -5.59
C ALA A 173 7.33 9.40 -6.24
N LEU A 174 7.37 8.11 -5.91
CA LEU A 174 8.27 7.15 -6.54
C LEU A 174 8.00 7.02 -8.04
N GLU A 175 6.74 6.87 -8.45
CA GLU A 175 6.39 6.81 -9.87
C GLU A 175 6.74 8.11 -10.62
N LEU A 176 6.51 9.27 -10.00
CA LEU A 176 6.90 10.57 -10.58
C LEU A 176 8.41 10.71 -10.72
N ALA A 177 9.20 10.25 -9.74
CA ALA A 177 10.66 10.26 -9.83
C ALA A 177 11.16 9.35 -10.96
N LYS A 178 10.56 8.16 -11.13
CA LYS A 178 10.84 7.26 -12.26
C LYS A 178 10.51 7.94 -13.60
N LYS A 179 9.38 8.63 -13.69
CA LYS A 179 8.96 9.36 -14.89
C LYS A 179 9.94 10.46 -15.29
N ARG A 180 10.59 11.09 -14.32
CA ARG A 180 11.62 12.13 -14.50
C ARG A 180 13.03 11.57 -14.74
N GLY A 181 13.22 10.25 -14.65
CA GLY A 181 14.53 9.60 -14.80
C GLY A 181 15.46 9.81 -13.61
N GLU A 182 14.95 10.10 -12.42
CA GLU A 182 15.75 10.39 -11.22
C GLU A 182 16.39 9.12 -10.60
N GLY A 183 15.92 7.92 -10.99
CA GLY A 183 16.43 6.63 -10.50
C GLY A 183 17.42 5.90 -11.41
N ASP A 184 17.64 6.40 -12.63
CA ASP A 184 18.54 5.80 -13.65
C ASP A 184 19.92 6.48 -13.70
N LYS A 185 20.18 7.47 -12.83
CA LYS A 185 21.44 8.21 -12.79
C LYS A 185 22.48 7.52 -11.93
N LYS A 186 23.19 6.51 -12.46
CA LYS A 186 24.56 6.15 -12.05
C LYS A 186 25.35 5.59 -13.21
#